data_AF-A0A3D1SEW5-F1
#
_entry.id   AF-A0A3D1SEW5-F1
#
_cell.length_a   1.000
_cell.length_b   1.000
_cell.length_c   1.000
_cell.angle_alpha   90.00
_cell.angle_beta   90.00
_cell.angle_gamma   90.00
#
_symmetry.space_group_name_H-M   'P 1'
#
loop_
_entity.id
_entity.type
_entity.pdbx_description
1 polymer ?
#
loop_
_entity_poly.entity_id
_entity_poly.type
_entity_poly.pdbx_seq_one_letter_code
_entity_poly.pdbx_strand_id
1 'polypeptide(L)'
;MAVNYNNPLFEVLRDPDRCIRCRVCERQCANEVHKYDAELDKMISDESKCVDCQRCVCLCPTNALKIRPNENMFRPNANWSMQLMDEIYKQAGSGGVLLSAMGNPQDYPVYWDKILLNASQVTNPPIDPLREPMETKT
;
A
#
# COMPACT_ATOMS: atom_id res chain seq x y z
N MET A 1 -19.91 16.26 -12.46
CA MET A 1 -18.72 15.65 -11.82
C MET A 1 -19.09 14.25 -11.41
N ALA A 2 -18.30 13.25 -11.80
CA ALA A 2 -18.49 11.89 -11.32
C ALA A 2 -18.32 11.86 -9.79
N VAL A 3 -19.21 11.18 -9.08
CA VAL A 3 -19.08 10.96 -7.63
C VAL A 3 -17.83 10.11 -7.40
N ASN A 4 -16.91 10.58 -6.55
CA ASN A 4 -15.76 9.79 -6.13
C ASN A 4 -16.21 8.88 -4.98
N TYR A 5 -16.24 7.57 -5.23
CA TYR A 5 -16.68 6.57 -4.27
C TYR A 5 -15.54 6.10 -3.33
N ASN A 6 -14.30 6.59 -3.52
CA ASN A 6 -13.17 6.18 -2.72
C ASN A 6 -13.10 7.00 -1.43
N ASN A 7 -13.36 6.34 -0.30
CA ASN A 7 -13.07 6.88 1.01
C ASN A 7 -11.54 6.93 1.25
N PRO A 8 -11.06 7.86 2.10
CA PRO A 8 -9.67 7.84 2.55
C PRO A 8 -9.35 6.50 3.22
N LEU A 9 -8.17 5.94 2.95
CA LEU A 9 -7.73 4.67 3.55
C LEU A 9 -7.46 4.79 5.06
N PHE A 10 -7.04 5.98 5.49
CA PHE A 10 -6.63 6.24 6.85
C PHE A 10 -7.35 7.45 7.41
N GLU A 11 -7.65 7.40 8.69
CA GLU A 11 -8.14 8.53 9.46
C GLU A 11 -7.03 9.18 10.28
N VAL A 12 -7.05 10.52 10.34
CA VAL A 12 -6.08 11.33 11.06
C VAL A 12 -6.73 11.96 12.28
N LEU A 13 -6.62 11.29 13.41
CA LEU A 13 -7.18 11.75 14.67
C LEU A 13 -6.22 12.74 15.33
N ARG A 14 -6.69 13.96 15.52
CA ARG A 14 -5.97 15.00 16.28
C ARG A 14 -6.74 15.33 17.55
N ASP A 15 -6.08 15.17 18.68
CA ASP A 15 -6.56 15.64 19.97
C ASP A 15 -6.36 17.16 20.07
N PRO A 16 -7.45 17.96 20.12
CA PRO A 16 -7.35 19.42 20.16
C PRO A 16 -6.76 19.93 21.49
N ASP A 17 -7.02 19.24 22.60
CA ASP A 17 -6.57 19.65 23.93
C ASP A 17 -5.06 19.46 24.10
N ARG A 18 -4.49 18.47 23.40
CA ARG A 18 -3.04 18.21 23.40
C ARG A 18 -2.30 18.97 22.30
N CYS A 19 -3.00 19.45 21.28
CA CYS A 19 -2.39 20.08 20.12
C CYS A 19 -2.02 21.55 20.39
N ILE A 20 -0.76 21.80 20.69
CA ILE A 20 -0.22 23.16 20.89
C ILE A 20 0.02 23.96 19.60
N ARG A 21 -0.47 23.49 18.44
CA ARG A 21 -0.36 24.18 17.13
C ARG A 21 1.09 24.54 16.74
N CYS A 22 2.05 23.67 17.08
CA CYS A 22 3.48 23.88 16.78
C CYS A 22 3.85 23.74 15.28
N ARG A 23 2.90 23.33 14.43
CA ARG A 23 3.04 23.19 12.96
C ARG A 23 4.19 22.28 12.49
N VAL A 24 4.73 21.42 13.36
CA VAL A 24 5.75 20.42 12.96
C VAL A 24 5.17 19.41 11.98
N CYS A 25 3.96 18.91 12.25
CA CYS A 25 3.25 17.97 11.37
C CYS A 25 3.01 18.53 9.96
N GLU A 26 2.67 19.81 9.82
CA GLU A 26 2.54 20.50 8.53
C GLU A 26 3.87 20.54 7.78
N ARG A 27 4.96 20.96 8.42
CA ARG A 27 6.28 21.08 7.78
C ARG A 27 6.93 19.75 7.38
N GLN A 28 6.52 18.64 8.01
CA GLN A 28 7.19 17.34 7.87
C GLN A 28 6.38 16.33 7.03
N CYS A 29 5.13 16.65 6.68
CA CYS A 29 4.29 15.78 5.88
C CYS A 29 4.58 15.97 4.40
N ALA A 30 5.18 14.95 3.77
CA ALA A 30 5.47 14.96 2.33
C ALA A 30 4.20 15.00 1.45
N ASN A 31 3.06 14.55 2.00
CA ASN A 31 1.77 14.51 1.29
C ASN A 31 0.87 15.71 1.63
N GLU A 32 1.38 16.71 2.36
CA GLU A 32 0.63 17.94 2.68
C GLU A 32 -0.74 17.69 3.34
N VAL A 33 -0.83 16.66 4.19
CA VAL A 33 -2.05 16.27 4.90
C VAL A 33 -2.48 17.35 5.90
N HIS A 34 -1.54 18.00 6.58
CA HIS A 34 -1.85 18.94 7.65
C HIS A 34 -1.69 20.38 7.20
N LYS A 35 -2.63 21.24 7.60
CA LYS A 35 -2.60 22.68 7.35
C LYS A 35 -3.01 23.44 8.61
N TYR A 36 -2.40 24.60 8.84
CA TYR A 36 -2.86 25.54 9.85
C TYR A 36 -3.96 26.46 9.29
N ASP A 37 -5.10 26.49 9.96
CA ASP A 37 -6.19 27.42 9.69
C ASP A 37 -6.11 28.59 10.67
N ALA A 38 -5.82 29.78 10.13
CA ALA A 38 -5.62 30.99 10.92
C ALA A 38 -6.94 31.61 11.41
N GLU A 39 -8.05 31.37 10.73
CA GLU A 39 -9.37 31.91 11.12
C GLU A 39 -9.94 31.12 12.29
N LEU A 40 -9.75 29.80 12.27
CA LEU A 40 -10.23 28.88 13.30
C LEU A 40 -9.18 28.59 14.39
N ASP A 41 -7.98 29.19 14.28
CA ASP A 41 -6.83 28.99 15.17
C ASP A 41 -6.59 27.50 15.47
N LYS A 42 -6.57 26.66 14.43
CA LYS A 42 -6.46 25.20 14.59
C LYS A 42 -5.70 24.52 13.46
N MET A 43 -5.15 23.35 13.78
CA MET A 43 -4.59 22.45 12.78
C MET A 43 -5.70 21.60 12.17
N ILE A 44 -5.86 21.64 10.85
CA ILE A 44 -6.75 20.78 10.08
C ILE A 44 -5.96 19.70 9.36
N SER A 45 -6.63 18.59 9.01
CA SER A 45 -6.03 17.49 8.26
C SER A 45 -6.93 17.09 7.09
N ASP A 46 -6.35 16.90 5.90
CA ASP A 46 -6.98 16.30 4.74
C ASP A 46 -6.52 14.83 4.64
N GLU A 47 -7.37 13.96 5.17
CA GLU A 47 -7.08 12.55 5.40
C GLU A 47 -7.01 11.76 4.07
N SER A 48 -7.56 12.31 2.98
CA SER A 48 -7.51 11.73 1.63
C SER A 48 -6.10 11.59 1.07
N LYS A 49 -5.15 12.37 1.61
CA LYS A 49 -3.73 12.35 1.21
C LYS A 49 -2.86 11.53 2.16
N CYS A 50 -3.42 11.01 3.24
CA CYS A 50 -2.65 10.26 4.23
C CYS A 50 -2.24 8.90 3.65
N VAL A 51 -0.97 8.54 3.84
CA VAL A 51 -0.41 7.23 3.44
C VAL A 51 0.12 6.43 4.64
N ASP A 52 -0.25 6.86 5.85
CA ASP A 52 0.17 6.25 7.10
C ASP A 52 1.69 6.05 7.27
N CYS A 53 2.49 7.04 6.86
CA CYS A 53 3.95 6.98 7.05
C CYS A 53 4.40 7.21 8.51
N GLN A 54 3.45 7.42 9.44
CA GLN A 54 3.65 7.66 10.88
C GLN A 54 4.56 8.85 11.27
N ARG A 55 5.10 9.59 10.31
CA ARG A 55 6.08 10.66 10.56
C ARG A 55 5.53 11.80 11.41
N CYS A 56 4.29 12.21 11.18
CA CYS A 56 3.65 13.28 11.95
C CYS A 56 3.31 12.85 13.39
N VAL A 57 2.99 11.57 13.60
CA VAL A 57 2.75 10.97 14.92
C VAL A 57 4.05 10.98 15.72
N CYS A 58 5.14 10.45 15.15
CA CYS A 58 6.44 10.37 15.81
C CYS A 58 7.04 11.72 16.17
N LEU A 59 6.83 12.75 15.34
CA LEU A 59 7.40 14.09 15.56
C LEU A 59 6.52 15.02 16.40
N CYS A 60 5.33 14.58 16.81
CA CYS A 60 4.44 15.41 17.61
C CYS A 60 4.97 15.52 19.05
N PRO A 61 5.42 16.69 19.53
CA PRO A 61 6.04 16.81 20.86
C PRO A 61 5.06 16.52 22.00
N THR A 62 3.75 16.66 21.76
CA THR A 62 2.70 16.42 22.75
C THR A 62 1.94 15.12 22.51
N ASN A 63 2.34 14.33 21.50
CA ASN A 63 1.67 13.09 21.10
C ASN A 63 0.16 13.27 20.84
N ALA A 64 -0.22 14.39 20.23
CA ALA A 64 -1.61 14.77 19.93
C ALA A 64 -2.19 14.10 18.68
N LEU A 65 -1.41 13.31 17.95
CA LEU A 65 -1.82 12.69 16.68
C LEU A 65 -1.88 11.17 16.81
N LYS A 66 -2.88 10.57 16.16
CA LYS A 66 -3.00 9.14 15.89
C LYS A 66 -3.47 8.94 14.46
N ILE A 67 -2.96 7.92 13.79
CA ILE A 67 -3.46 7.48 12.48
C ILE A 67 -4.05 6.08 12.69
N ARG A 68 -5.23 5.84 12.10
CA ARG A 68 -5.88 4.53 12.12
C ARG A 68 -6.45 4.19 10.74
N PRO A 69 -6.66 2.90 10.41
CA PRO A 69 -7.45 2.53 9.23
C PRO A 69 -8.84 3.15 9.30
N ASN A 70 -9.36 3.61 8.18
CA ASN A 70 -10.72 4.13 8.09
C ASN A 70 -11.75 3.00 8.24
N GLU A 71 -12.75 3.22 9.09
CA GLU A 71 -13.82 2.25 9.36
C GLU A 71 -14.89 2.23 8.25
N ASN A 72 -15.00 3.31 7.46
CA ASN A 72 -15.95 3.46 6.37
C ASN A 72 -15.49 2.69 5.11
N MET A 73 -15.53 1.37 5.23
CA MET A 73 -15.05 0.42 4.24
C MET A 73 -16.17 -0.07 3.30
N PHE A 74 -15.80 -0.50 2.09
CA PHE A 74 -16.71 -1.27 1.24
C PHE A 74 -17.19 -2.54 1.95
N ARG A 75 -18.38 -3.02 1.57
CA ARG A 75 -18.94 -4.27 2.11
C ARG A 75 -17.92 -5.41 1.93
N PRO A 76 -17.55 -6.15 3.00
CA PRO A 76 -16.65 -7.27 2.89
C PRO A 76 -17.16 -8.32 1.89
N ASN A 77 -16.28 -8.80 1.02
CA ASN A 77 -16.57 -9.80 0.00
C ASN A 77 -15.35 -10.72 -0.18
N ALA A 78 -15.59 -12.00 -0.45
CA ALA A 78 -14.52 -12.98 -0.66
C ALA A 78 -13.78 -12.80 -2.00
N ASN A 79 -14.50 -12.38 -3.04
CA ASN A 79 -13.96 -12.21 -4.39
C ASN A 79 -13.36 -10.82 -4.60
N TRP A 80 -13.88 -9.82 -3.88
CA TRP A 80 -13.50 -8.43 -4.04
C TRP A 80 -12.99 -7.88 -2.72
N SER A 81 -11.67 -7.84 -2.57
CA SER A 81 -11.05 -7.13 -1.46
C SER A 81 -11.23 -5.63 -1.64
N MET A 82 -11.22 -4.88 -0.54
CA MET A 82 -11.23 -3.42 -0.60
C MET A 82 -10.08 -2.89 -1.47
N GLN A 83 -8.88 -3.45 -1.29
CA GLN A 83 -7.70 -3.04 -2.03
C GLN A 83 -7.94 -3.16 -3.55
N LEU A 84 -8.49 -4.29 -3.99
CA LEU A 84 -8.77 -4.53 -5.40
C LEU A 84 -9.81 -3.54 -5.95
N MET A 85 -10.87 -3.25 -5.19
CA MET A 85 -11.88 -2.27 -5.59
C MET A 85 -11.29 -0.87 -5.72
N ASP A 86 -10.51 -0.42 -4.73
CA ASP A 86 -9.86 0.90 -4.73
C ASP A 86 -8.87 1.05 -5.91
N GLU A 87 -8.07 0.01 -6.18
CA GLU A 87 -7.17 -0.03 -7.33
C GLU A 87 -7.94 0.09 -8.66
N ILE A 88 -9.06 -0.63 -8.82
CA ILE A 88 -9.89 -0.54 -10.02
C ILE A 88 -10.44 0.88 -10.20
N TYR A 89 -10.97 1.49 -9.14
CA TYR A 89 -11.45 2.87 -9.22
C TYR A 89 -10.33 3.86 -9.56
N LYS A 90 -9.14 3.70 -8.98
CA LYS A 90 -7.97 4.54 -9.29
C LYS A 90 -7.50 4.36 -10.73
N GLN A 91 -7.47 3.13 -11.24
CA GLN A 91 -7.09 2.84 -12.63
C GLN A 91 -8.14 3.36 -13.61
N ALA A 92 -9.43 3.21 -13.30
CA ALA A 92 -10.52 3.77 -14.12
C ALA A 92 -10.48 5.31 -14.17
N GLY A 93 -10.13 5.96 -13.06
CA GLY A 93 -10.02 7.42 -12.99
C GLY A 93 -8.78 8.00 -13.69
N SER A 94 -7.65 7.28 -13.66
CA SER A 94 -6.38 7.72 -14.26
C SER A 94 -6.14 7.22 -15.69
N GLY A 95 -6.83 6.15 -16.10
CA GLY A 95 -6.57 5.44 -17.36
C GLY A 95 -5.25 4.65 -17.40
N GLY A 96 -4.53 4.57 -16.28
CA GLY A 96 -3.23 3.91 -16.16
C GLY A 96 -3.24 2.77 -15.14
N VAL A 97 -2.32 1.82 -15.30
CA VAL A 97 -2.08 0.75 -14.33
C VAL A 97 -1.04 1.19 -13.32
N LEU A 98 -1.41 1.24 -12.04
CA LEU A 98 -0.46 1.53 -10.95
C LEU A 98 0.37 0.28 -10.66
N LEU A 99 1.66 0.33 -10.96
CA LEU A 99 2.61 -0.73 -10.59
C LEU A 99 3.33 -0.33 -9.29
N SER A 100 3.16 -1.14 -8.24
CA SER A 100 3.95 -1.02 -7.01
C SER A 100 5.33 -1.64 -7.24
N ALA A 101 6.40 -0.86 -7.03
CA ALA A 101 7.78 -1.33 -7.19
C ALA A 101 8.25 -2.28 -6.06
N MET A 102 7.48 -2.41 -4.97
CA MET A 102 7.87 -3.20 -3.78
C MET A 102 7.35 -4.64 -3.81
N GLY A 103 7.05 -5.17 -4.99
CA GLY A 103 6.57 -6.54 -5.17
C GLY A 103 5.09 -6.71 -4.85
N ASN A 104 4.70 -7.95 -4.56
CA ASN A 104 3.31 -8.34 -4.35
C ASN A 104 3.09 -8.74 -2.88
N PRO A 105 2.33 -7.95 -2.09
CA PRO A 105 2.09 -8.24 -0.68
C PRO A 105 1.07 -9.36 -0.45
N GLN A 106 0.42 -9.85 -1.51
CA GLN A 106 -0.57 -10.92 -1.40
C GLN A 106 0.13 -12.27 -1.15
N ASP A 107 -0.54 -13.13 -0.41
CA ASP A 107 -0.07 -14.48 -0.06
C ASP A 107 -0.23 -15.45 -1.25
N TYR A 108 0.51 -15.21 -2.32
CA TYR A 108 0.58 -16.12 -3.44
C TYR A 108 1.54 -17.29 -3.14
N PRO A 109 1.26 -18.49 -3.67
CA PRO A 109 2.18 -19.60 -3.54
C PRO A 109 3.58 -19.24 -4.03
N VAL A 110 4.57 -19.36 -3.15
CA VAL A 110 5.97 -19.27 -3.54
C VAL A 110 6.34 -20.58 -4.26
N TYR A 111 6.27 -20.56 -5.58
CA TYR A 111 6.59 -21.75 -6.38
C TYR A 111 8.04 -22.19 -6.20
N TRP A 112 8.96 -21.27 -5.88
CA TRP A 112 10.36 -21.59 -5.61
C TRP A 112 10.54 -22.62 -4.49
N ASP A 113 9.73 -22.55 -3.43
CA ASP A 113 9.77 -23.52 -2.32
C ASP A 113 9.15 -24.87 -2.70
N LYS A 114 8.44 -24.93 -3.84
CA LYS A 114 7.80 -26.13 -4.39
C LYS A 114 8.59 -26.74 -5.55
N ILE A 115 9.74 -26.16 -5.93
CA ILE A 115 10.60 -26.71 -6.98
C ILE A 115 11.49 -27.79 -6.36
N LEU A 116 11.27 -29.05 -6.76
CA LEU A 116 12.25 -30.11 -6.54
C LEU A 116 13.24 -30.12 -7.71
N LEU A 117 14.49 -29.73 -7.46
CA LEU A 117 15.56 -29.94 -8.41
C LEU A 117 15.94 -31.41 -8.40
N ASN A 118 15.56 -32.14 -9.44
CA ASN A 118 16.04 -33.50 -9.62
C ASN A 118 17.51 -33.44 -10.04
N ALA A 119 18.38 -34.17 -9.32
CA ALA A 119 19.82 -34.20 -9.59
C ALA A 119 20.15 -34.60 -11.03
N SER A 120 19.29 -35.39 -11.71
CA SER A 120 19.46 -35.73 -13.13
C SER A 120 19.40 -34.52 -14.09
N GLN A 121 18.85 -33.39 -13.65
CA GLN A 121 18.77 -32.15 -14.43
C GLN A 121 20.02 -31.26 -14.32
N VAL A 122 20.91 -31.55 -13.35
CA VAL A 122 22.15 -30.78 -13.10
C VAL A 122 23.42 -31.57 -13.41
N THR A 123 23.32 -32.83 -13.82
CA THR A 123 24.48 -33.57 -14.35
C THR A 123 24.83 -33.07 -15.75
N ASN A 124 26.13 -32.97 -16.05
CA ASN A 124 26.61 -32.71 -17.40
C ASN A 124 27.35 -33.97 -17.92
N PRO A 125 26.83 -34.71 -18.90
CA PRO A 125 25.55 -34.49 -19.60
C PRO A 125 24.34 -34.84 -18.72
N PRO A 126 23.14 -34.32 -19.02
CA PRO A 126 21.92 -34.72 -18.32
C PRO A 126 21.64 -36.21 -18.61
N ILE A 127 21.84 -37.09 -17.63
CA ILE A 127 21.54 -38.52 -17.76
C ILE A 127 20.14 -38.73 -17.19
N ASP A 128 19.13 -38.45 -18.00
CA ASP A 128 17.73 -38.76 -17.67
C ASP A 128 17.27 -39.93 -18.55
N PRO A 129 17.06 -41.14 -17.99
CA PRO A 129 16.63 -42.31 -18.75
C PRO A 129 15.19 -42.19 -19.30
N LEU A 130 14.41 -41.19 -18.87
CA LEU A 130 13.09 -40.86 -19.43
C LEU A 130 13.14 -39.73 -20.45
N ARG A 131 14.30 -39.07 -20.63
CA ARG A 131 14.47 -38.02 -21.64
C ARG A 131 14.81 -38.67 -22.97
N GLU A 132 14.01 -38.38 -23.99
CA GLU A 132 14.34 -38.79 -25.35
C GLU A 132 15.76 -38.29 -25.70
N PRO A 133 16.61 -39.13 -26.34
CA PRO A 133 17.93 -38.71 -26.74
C PRO A 133 17.80 -37.46 -27.62
N MET A 134 18.46 -36.36 -27.23
CA MET A 134 18.52 -35.18 -28.08
C MET A 134 19.36 -35.53 -29.31
N GLU A 135 18.70 -35.86 -30.42
CA GLU A 135 19.34 -36.00 -31.72
C GLU A 135 19.78 -34.62 -32.23
N THR A 136 20.87 -34.08 -31.69
CA THR A 136 21.57 -32.97 -32.32
C THR A 136 22.33 -33.51 -33.52
N LYS A 137 21.67 -33.56 -34.68
CA LYS A 137 22.36 -33.78 -35.95
C LYS A 137 23.17 -32.53 -36.27
N THR A 138 24.50 -32.65 -36.21
CA THR A 138 25.46 -31.69 -36.77
C THR A 138 25.41 -31.68 -38.28
#